data_AF-A0A2H0BUR6-F1
#
_entry.id   AF-A0A2H0BUR6-F1
#
_cell.length_a   1.000
_cell.length_b   1.000
_cell.length_c   1.000
_cell.angle_alpha   90.00
_cell.angle_beta   90.00
_cell.angle_gamma   90.00
#
_symmetry.space_group_name_H-M   'P 1'
#
loop_
_entity.id
_entity.type
_entity.pdbx_description
1 polymer ?
#
loop_
_entity_poly.entity_id
_entity_poly.type
_entity_poly.pdbx_seq_one_letter_code
_entity_poly.pdbx_strand_id
1 'polypeptide(L)'
;MTKASTKKSNKVLTEARVRKIVKEEIQHLATKDDIKNMATKDDIKNMATKDDIKNMATKDDIRRLDNKIWMTEQNFDQKLDDKFRHYMDMILRSQDKVVKELADMRDEFDTMVGYRDQLEDHETRIESLESRVLIQ
;
A
#
# COMPACT_ATOMS: atom_id res chain seq x y z
N MET A 1 -91.02 20.38 -54.31
CA MET A 1 -89.54 20.49 -54.37
C MET A 1 -88.88 20.58 -52.98
N THR A 2 -89.49 20.05 -51.91
CA THR A 2 -89.13 20.40 -50.52
C THR A 2 -88.33 19.32 -49.78
N LYS A 3 -88.61 18.02 -49.98
CA LYS A 3 -87.93 16.92 -49.26
C LYS A 3 -86.44 16.74 -49.60
N ALA A 4 -86.05 17.00 -50.85
CA ALA A 4 -84.66 16.87 -51.30
C ALA A 4 -83.75 17.97 -50.73
N SER A 5 -84.27 19.20 -50.64
CA SER A 5 -83.56 20.35 -50.06
C SER A 5 -83.35 20.19 -48.54
N THR A 6 -84.35 19.69 -47.80
CA THR A 6 -84.23 19.41 -46.37
C THR A 6 -83.26 18.25 -46.07
N LYS A 7 -83.25 17.19 -46.89
CA LYS A 7 -82.30 16.06 -46.76
C LYS A 7 -80.85 16.50 -46.98
N LYS A 8 -80.60 17.35 -47.98
CA LYS A 8 -79.28 17.93 -48.26
C LYS A 8 -78.80 18.83 -47.11
N SER A 9 -79.68 19.67 -46.57
CA SER A 9 -79.36 20.54 -45.43
C SER A 9 -79.04 19.76 -44.15
N ASN A 10 -79.81 18.71 -43.83
CA ASN A 10 -79.54 17.86 -42.67
C ASN A 10 -78.23 17.07 -42.80
N LYS A 11 -77.87 16.63 -44.02
CA LYS A 11 -76.59 15.96 -44.28
C LYS A 11 -75.39 16.90 -44.06
N VAL A 12 -75.50 18.16 -44.46
CA VAL A 12 -74.44 19.16 -44.26
C VAL A 12 -74.24 19.48 -42.77
N LEU A 13 -75.33 19.55 -41.99
CA LEU A 13 -75.27 19.76 -40.54
C LEU A 13 -74.62 18.58 -39.80
N THR A 14 -74.90 17.34 -40.21
CA THR A 14 -74.23 16.16 -39.63
C THR A 14 -72.76 16.09 -40.02
N GLU A 15 -72.39 16.41 -41.26
CA GLU A 15 -70.99 16.48 -41.68
C GLU A 15 -70.20 17.55 -40.90
N ALA A 16 -70.79 18.72 -40.63
CA ALA A 16 -70.16 19.77 -39.83
C ALA A 16 -69.94 19.34 -38.38
N ARG A 17 -70.91 18.65 -37.77
CA ARG A 17 -70.79 18.11 -36.41
C ARG A 17 -69.70 17.03 -36.34
N VAL A 18 -69.66 16.13 -37.33
CA VAL A 18 -68.61 15.10 -37.43
C VAL A 18 -67.24 15.74 -37.59
N ARG A 19 -67.08 16.76 -38.44
CA ARG A 19 -65.80 17.49 -38.60
C ARG A 19 -65.33 18.16 -37.31
N LYS A 20 -66.25 18.75 -36.53
CA LYS A 20 -65.91 19.38 -35.25
C LYS A 20 -65.39 18.35 -34.25
N ILE A 21 -66.10 17.23 -34.10
CA ILE A 21 -65.69 16.13 -33.22
C ILE A 21 -64.31 15.61 -33.66
N VAL A 22 -64.12 15.32 -34.94
CA VAL A 22 -62.82 14.84 -35.46
C VAL A 22 -61.68 15.84 -35.19
N LYS A 23 -61.93 17.14 -35.28
CA LYS A 23 -60.92 18.16 -34.99
C LYS A 23 -60.54 18.21 -33.51
N GLU A 24 -61.53 18.10 -32.61
CA GLU A 24 -61.31 18.03 -31.16
C GLU A 24 -60.53 16.75 -30.80
N GLU A 25 -60.86 15.61 -31.40
CA GLU A 25 -60.14 14.35 -31.20
C GLU A 25 -58.68 14.41 -31.71
N ILE A 26 -58.41 15.05 -32.85
CA ILE A 26 -57.04 15.17 -33.40
C ILE A 26 -56.14 16.06 -32.52
N GLN A 27 -56.70 17.02 -31.79
CA GLN A 27 -55.92 17.87 -30.87
C GLN A 27 -55.31 17.08 -29.70
N HIS A 28 -55.82 15.88 -29.40
CA HIS A 28 -55.27 14.99 -28.37
C HIS A 28 -54.24 14.00 -28.91
N LEU A 29 -53.98 13.97 -30.22
CA LEU A 29 -52.98 13.10 -30.82
C LEU A 29 -51.57 13.70 -30.66
N ALA A 30 -50.61 12.86 -30.29
CA ALA A 30 -49.20 13.24 -30.29
C ALA A 30 -48.74 13.58 -31.72
N THR A 31 -47.97 14.66 -31.83
CA THR A 31 -47.36 15.17 -33.05
C THR A 31 -45.93 14.66 -33.19
N LYS A 32 -45.34 14.86 -34.36
CA LYS A 32 -43.91 14.57 -34.58
C LYS A 32 -43.01 15.42 -33.67
N ASP A 33 -43.43 16.64 -33.36
CA ASP A 33 -42.67 17.53 -32.49
C ASP A 33 -42.69 17.03 -31.03
N ASP A 34 -43.78 16.39 -30.58
CA ASP A 34 -43.88 15.81 -29.24
C ASP A 34 -42.89 14.66 -29.02
N ILE A 35 -42.59 13.88 -30.07
CA ILE A 35 -41.68 12.72 -29.98
C ILE A 35 -40.24 13.03 -30.41
N LYS A 36 -39.98 14.18 -31.03
CA LYS A 36 -38.67 14.53 -31.60
C LYS A 36 -37.54 14.55 -30.57
N ASN A 37 -37.85 14.90 -29.32
CA ASN A 37 -36.88 15.00 -28.23
C ASN A 37 -36.98 13.82 -27.24
N MET A 38 -37.77 12.78 -27.54
CA MET A 38 -37.81 11.58 -26.71
C MET A 38 -36.57 10.73 -26.98
N ALA A 39 -35.94 10.24 -25.91
CA ALA A 39 -34.89 9.24 -26.03
C ALA A 39 -35.46 7.95 -26.63
N THR A 40 -34.73 7.38 -27.59
CA THR A 40 -35.03 6.11 -28.22
C THR A 40 -34.41 4.95 -27.42
N LYS A 41 -34.78 3.72 -27.76
CA LYS A 41 -34.16 2.53 -27.17
C LYS A 41 -32.67 2.42 -27.50
N ASP A 42 -32.27 2.92 -28.66
CA ASP A 42 -30.87 2.88 -29.08
C ASP A 42 -30.01 3.85 -28.27
N ASP A 43 -30.57 4.99 -27.85
CA ASP A 43 -29.87 5.98 -27.02
C ASP A 43 -29.47 5.43 -25.64
N ILE A 44 -30.28 4.51 -25.08
CA ILE A 44 -30.06 3.95 -23.74
C ILE A 44 -29.43 2.54 -23.74
N LYS A 45 -29.22 1.95 -24.93
CA LYS A 45 -28.82 0.54 -25.08
C LYS A 45 -27.53 0.18 -24.33
N ASN A 46 -26.61 1.13 -24.22
CA ASN A 46 -25.28 0.93 -23.60
C ASN A 46 -25.13 1.70 -22.28
N MET A 47 -26.22 2.18 -21.68
CA MET A 47 -26.14 2.83 -20.38
C MET A 47 -25.88 1.79 -19.30
N ALA A 48 -24.80 1.99 -18.52
CA ALA A 48 -24.56 1.22 -17.31
C ALA A 48 -25.65 1.50 -16.27
N THR A 49 -26.07 0.45 -15.58
CA THR A 49 -27.02 0.48 -14.47
C THR A 49 -26.28 0.60 -13.15
N LYS A 50 -27.03 0.85 -12.06
CA LYS A 50 -26.46 0.85 -10.72
C LYS A 50 -25.94 -0.52 -10.30
N ASP A 51 -26.53 -1.60 -10.82
CA ASP A 51 -26.09 -2.95 -10.50
C ASP A 51 -24.74 -3.29 -11.15
N ASP A 52 -24.47 -2.74 -12.34
CA ASP A 52 -23.18 -2.92 -13.04
C ASP A 52 -21.99 -2.36 -12.24
N ILE A 53 -22.22 -1.30 -11.46
CA ILE A 53 -21.16 -0.60 -10.70
C ILE A 53 -21.19 -0.88 -9.19
N LYS A 54 -22.16 -1.66 -8.70
CA LYS A 54 -22.40 -1.86 -7.26
C LYS A 54 -21.19 -2.38 -6.49
N ASN A 55 -20.38 -3.20 -7.14
CA ASN A 55 -19.22 -3.87 -6.53
C ASN A 55 -17.87 -3.33 -7.05
N MET A 56 -17.87 -2.18 -7.73
CA MET A 56 -16.62 -1.57 -8.16
C MET A 56 -15.84 -1.03 -6.95
N ALA A 57 -14.55 -1.35 -6.90
CA ALA A 57 -13.65 -0.77 -5.92
C ALA A 57 -13.58 0.75 -6.08
N THR A 58 -13.55 1.45 -4.95
CA THR A 58 -13.41 2.90 -4.89
C THR A 58 -11.94 3.29 -4.75
N LYS A 59 -11.65 4.59 -4.95
CA LYS A 59 -10.31 5.14 -4.67
C LYS A 59 -9.91 4.97 -3.21
N ASP A 60 -10.86 4.94 -2.29
CA ASP A 60 -10.59 4.77 -0.86
C ASP A 60 -10.21 3.33 -0.53
N ASP A 61 -10.75 2.34 -1.23
CA ASP A 61 -10.31 0.95 -1.10
C ASP A 61 -8.85 0.79 -1.51
N ILE A 62 -8.44 1.45 -2.59
CA ILE A 62 -7.04 1.48 -3.04
C ILE A 62 -6.15 2.16 -1.99
N ARG A 63 -6.54 3.33 -1.48
CA ARG A 63 -5.79 4.03 -0.42
C ARG A 63 -5.66 3.20 0.85
N ARG A 64 -6.68 2.42 1.22
CA ARG A 64 -6.62 1.51 2.38
C ARG A 64 -5.60 0.40 2.16
N LEU A 65 -5.55 -0.17 0.96
CA LEU A 65 -4.57 -1.19 0.62
C LEU A 65 -3.16 -0.61 0.60
N ASP A 66 -2.97 0.56 -0.02
CA ASP A 66 -1.69 1.28 -0.07
C ASP A 66 -1.13 1.58 1.33
N ASN A 67 -1.97 2.12 2.22
CA ASN A 67 -1.58 2.35 3.62
C ASN A 67 -1.22 1.05 4.35
N LYS A 68 -1.97 -0.04 4.13
CA LYS A 68 -1.65 -1.35 4.73
C LYS A 68 -0.30 -1.86 4.23
N ILE A 69 -0.04 -1.75 2.93
CA ILE A 69 1.23 -2.15 2.31
C ILE A 69 2.37 -1.35 2.94
N TRP A 70 2.25 -0.01 2.97
CA TRP A 70 3.24 0.86 3.58
C TRP A 70 3.51 0.50 5.05
N MET A 71 2.46 0.28 5.85
CA MET A 71 2.62 -0.15 7.24
C MET A 71 3.32 -1.51 7.35
N THR A 72 3.03 -2.46 6.46
CA THR A 72 3.70 -3.78 6.47
C THR A 72 5.17 -3.69 6.08
N GLU A 73 5.52 -2.84 5.11
CA GLU A 73 6.91 -2.58 4.70
C GLU A 73 7.70 -1.97 5.87
N GLN A 74 7.19 -0.91 6.49
CA GLN A 74 7.85 -0.27 7.63
C GLN A 74 8.03 -1.23 8.82
N ASN A 75 7.03 -2.06 9.10
CA ASN A 75 7.13 -3.07 10.16
C ASN A 75 8.18 -4.14 9.87
N PHE A 76 8.38 -4.49 8.59
CA PHE A 76 9.37 -5.47 8.20
C PHE A 76 10.79 -4.91 8.32
N ASP A 77 11.01 -3.70 7.81
CA ASP A 77 12.29 -2.99 7.91
C ASP A 77 12.71 -2.81 9.36
N GLN A 78 11.78 -2.36 10.22
CA GLN A 78 12.03 -2.20 11.66
C GLN A 78 12.43 -3.53 12.32
N LYS A 79 11.75 -4.64 12.00
CA LYS A 79 12.09 -5.96 12.56
C LYS A 79 13.44 -6.48 12.09
N LEU A 80 13.82 -6.19 10.85
CA LEU A 80 15.14 -6.51 10.34
C LEU A 80 16.21 -5.71 11.07
N ASP A 81 16.03 -4.39 11.19
CA ASP A 81 16.96 -3.50 11.89
C ASP A 81 17.15 -3.92 13.35
N ASP A 82 16.07 -4.25 14.06
CA ASP A 82 16.15 -4.67 15.46
C ASP A 82 16.91 -6.00 15.61
N LYS A 83 16.72 -6.95 14.69
CA LYS A 83 17.51 -8.18 14.67
C LYS A 83 18.98 -7.91 14.37
N PHE A 84 19.27 -7.08 13.37
CA PHE A 84 20.65 -6.72 13.04
C PHE A 84 21.35 -6.03 14.20
N ARG A 85 20.69 -5.05 14.85
CA ARG A 85 21.21 -4.41 16.06
C ARG A 85 21.46 -5.40 17.18
N HIS A 86 20.53 -6.31 17.43
CA HIS A 86 20.69 -7.33 18.47
C HIS A 86 21.91 -8.22 18.23
N TYR A 87 22.07 -8.75 17.01
CA TYR A 87 23.22 -9.58 16.68
C TYR A 87 24.53 -8.79 16.73
N MET A 88 24.55 -7.53 16.24
CA MET A 88 25.73 -6.68 16.33
C MET A 88 26.12 -6.38 17.78
N ASP A 89 25.16 -6.10 18.66
CA ASP A 89 25.43 -5.88 20.09
C ASP A 89 26.00 -7.12 20.77
N MET A 90 25.50 -8.32 20.44
CA MET A 90 26.06 -9.58 20.92
C MET A 90 27.52 -9.77 20.48
N ILE A 91 27.83 -9.45 19.22
CA ILE A 91 29.19 -9.56 18.66
C ILE A 91 30.12 -8.53 19.31
N LEU A 92 29.68 -7.28 19.46
CA LEU A 92 30.49 -6.23 20.08
C LEU A 92 30.80 -6.59 21.55
N ARG A 93 29.81 -7.08 22.30
CA ARG A 93 30.03 -7.53 23.69
C ARG A 93 31.00 -8.71 23.79
N SER A 94 30.96 -9.65 22.84
CA SER A 94 31.91 -10.76 22.85
C SER A 94 33.31 -10.29 22.47
N GLN A 95 33.43 -9.39 21.49
CA GLN A 95 34.69 -8.75 21.12
C GLN A 95 35.29 -7.98 22.30
N ASP A 96 34.51 -7.18 23.01
CA ASP A 96 34.97 -6.42 24.19
C ASP A 96 35.56 -7.34 25.27
N LYS A 97 34.94 -8.49 25.52
CA LYS A 97 35.46 -9.48 26.47
C LYS A 97 36.79 -10.07 26.02
N VAL A 98 36.89 -10.49 24.77
CA VAL A 98 38.14 -11.04 24.21
C VAL A 98 39.26 -10.00 24.25
N VAL A 99 38.97 -8.76 23.89
CA VAL A 99 39.96 -7.66 23.94
C VAL A 99 40.45 -7.42 25.36
N LYS A 100 39.55 -7.47 26.35
CA LYS A 100 39.91 -7.32 27.75
C LYS A 100 40.80 -8.47 28.24
N GLU A 101 40.43 -9.72 27.95
CA GLU A 101 41.24 -10.89 28.32
C GLU A 101 42.63 -10.84 27.66
N LEU A 102 42.72 -10.40 26.40
CA LEU A 102 44.01 -10.21 25.72
C LEU A 102 44.87 -9.11 26.37
N ALA A 103 44.25 -8.03 26.84
CA ALA A 103 44.95 -6.97 27.57
C ALA A 103 45.47 -7.48 28.91
N ASP A 104 44.64 -8.19 29.68
CA ASP A 104 45.01 -8.76 30.98
C ASP A 104 46.17 -9.78 30.80
N MET A 105 46.10 -10.66 29.80
CA MET A 105 47.19 -11.60 29.48
C MET A 105 48.49 -10.90 29.08
N ARG A 106 48.41 -9.77 28.38
CA ARG A 106 49.59 -8.99 28.00
C ARG A 106 50.29 -8.41 29.24
N ASP A 107 49.52 -7.88 30.18
CA ASP A 107 50.08 -7.32 31.43
C ASP A 107 50.74 -8.41 32.29
N GLU A 108 50.14 -9.61 32.35
CA GLU A 108 50.75 -10.77 33.00
C GLU A 108 52.06 -11.22 32.32
N PHE A 109 52.09 -11.23 30.99
CA PHE A 109 53.28 -11.57 30.22
C PHE A 109 54.41 -10.56 30.45
N ASP A 110 54.12 -9.26 30.45
CA ASP A 110 55.09 -8.20 30.74
C ASP A 110 55.71 -8.38 32.14
N THR A 111 54.89 -8.77 33.13
CA THR A 111 55.36 -9.09 34.48
C THR A 111 56.28 -10.33 34.49
N MET A 112 55.93 -11.36 33.73
CA MET A 112 56.73 -12.60 33.63
C MET A 112 58.10 -12.37 32.97
N VAL A 113 58.14 -11.57 31.90
CA VAL A 113 59.40 -11.16 31.25
C VAL A 113 60.30 -10.45 32.25
N GLY A 114 59.75 -9.53 33.06
CA GLY A 114 60.51 -8.87 34.13
C GLY A 114 61.13 -9.84 35.14
N TYR A 115 60.39 -10.88 35.57
CA TYR A 115 60.96 -11.91 36.45
C TYR A 115 62.04 -12.76 35.78
N ARG A 116 61.89 -13.06 34.49
CA ARG A 116 62.89 -13.79 33.73
C ARG A 116 64.20 -13.02 33.65
N ASP A 117 64.14 -11.71 33.36
CA ASP A 117 65.33 -10.86 33.31
C ASP A 117 66.08 -10.85 34.66
N GLN A 118 65.33 -10.80 35.78
CA GLN A 118 65.90 -10.90 37.12
C GLN A 118 66.56 -12.27 37.38
N LEU A 119 65.96 -13.36 36.92
CA LEU A 119 66.55 -14.70 37.05
C LEU A 119 67.83 -14.84 36.23
N GLU A 120 67.89 -14.27 35.03
CA GLU A 120 69.11 -14.28 34.19
C GLU A 120 70.26 -13.50 34.85
N ASP A 121 69.98 -12.36 35.50
CA ASP A 121 70.97 -11.64 36.32
C ASP A 121 71.43 -12.45 37.54
N HIS A 122 70.48 -13.07 38.24
CA HIS A 122 70.79 -13.93 39.38
C HIS A 122 71.68 -15.12 38.98
N GLU A 123 71.39 -15.78 37.86
CA GLU A 123 72.18 -16.91 37.35
C GLU A 123 73.63 -16.48 37.08
N THR A 124 73.80 -15.37 36.36
CA THR A 124 75.13 -14.79 36.08
C THR A 124 75.91 -14.47 37.37
N ARG A 125 75.21 -13.94 38.38
CA ARG A 125 75.82 -13.62 39.68
C ARG A 125 76.18 -14.88 40.48
N ILE A 126 75.37 -15.94 40.41
CA ILE A 126 75.65 -17.24 41.02
C ILE A 126 76.90 -17.85 40.39
N GLU A 127 76.98 -17.93 39.06
CA GLU A 127 78.17 -18.44 38.35
C GLU A 127 79.45 -17.72 38.77
N SER A 128 79.39 -16.40 38.92
CA SER A 128 80.51 -15.58 39.39
C SER A 128 80.93 -15.95 40.83
N LEU A 129 79.98 -16.20 41.72
CA LEU A 129 80.24 -16.59 43.10
C LEU A 129 80.82 -18.01 43.19
N GLU A 130 80.24 -18.97 42.45
CA GLU A 130 80.71 -20.36 42.42
C GLU A 130 82.15 -20.47 41.91
N SER A 131 82.47 -19.70 40.85
CA SER A 131 83.82 -19.60 40.32
C SER A 131 84.84 -19.11 41.36
N ARG A 132 84.42 -18.21 42.27
CA ARG A 132 85.30 -17.69 43.34
C ARG A 132 85.52 -18.70 44.47
N VAL A 133 84.52 -19.51 44.79
CA VAL A 133 84.61 -20.54 45.85
C VAL A 133 85.47 -21.72 45.41
N LEU A 134 85.39 -22.13 44.14
CA LEU A 134 86.17 -23.26 43.60
C LEU A 134 87.69 -22.99 43.47
N ILE A 135 88.14 -21.74 43.64
CA ILE A 135 89.55 -21.32 43.51
C ILE A 135 90.22 -21.19 44.91
N GLN A 136 89.48 -21.34 46.01
CA GLN A 136 90.00 -21.33 47.39
C GLN A 136 90.25 -22.75 47.93
#